data_AF-A0A938VCU4-F1
#
_entry.id   AF-A0A938VCU4-F1
#
_cell.length_a   1.000
_cell.length_b   1.000
_cell.length_c   1.000
_cell.angle_alpha   90.00
_cell.angle_beta   90.00
_cell.angle_gamma   90.00
#
_symmetry.space_group_name_H-M   'P 1'
#
loop_
_entity.id
_entity.type
_entity.pdbx_description
1 polymer ?
#
loop_
_entity_poly.entity_id
_entity_poly.type
_entity_poly.pdbx_seq_one_letter_code
_entity_poly.pdbx_strand_id
1 'polypeptide(L)'
;MAGSIFARTDGGNPIEMEERQYDSESVLQKLLAQHPYLLAGDQIDPTTPRRWLLVSNEVGLASEEAGPDRWSVDHLLLDQDGVPTIVEVKRSSDTRIRREVIGQMIEYAANAVRYWPIRTVRERFEARCRAEGKESERVLAEFVQSEQPAEQFWQKMNDNLQTGRDRLVFVADVIPSELRRAVEFLNAQMSPADVFAVEIRQYVGPALTAFVPRVYGTTAISENRKSPRATTASSPLPGVDAFESLISEAPADRQRLLRDLSAWS
;
A
#
# COMPACT_ATOMS: atom_id res chain seq x y z
N MET A 1 -26.86 -3.00 9.29
CA MET A 1 -27.56 -3.81 8.26
C MET A 1 -26.46 -4.42 7.42
N ALA A 2 -26.36 -5.74 7.37
CA ALA A 2 -25.48 -6.41 6.41
C ALA A 2 -25.95 -6.00 5.01
N GLY A 3 -25.04 -5.57 4.14
CA GLY A 3 -25.37 -5.21 2.77
C GLY A 3 -25.73 -6.45 1.96
N SER A 4 -26.52 -6.27 0.90
CA SER A 4 -26.74 -7.29 -0.12
C SER A 4 -26.17 -6.81 -1.45
N ILE A 5 -25.61 -7.74 -2.22
CA ILE A 5 -25.38 -7.54 -3.65
C ILE A 5 -26.21 -8.55 -4.43
N PHE A 6 -26.43 -8.27 -5.72
CA PHE A 6 -27.15 -9.17 -6.61
C PHE A 6 -26.23 -9.61 -7.74
N ALA A 7 -26.08 -10.92 -7.91
CA ALA A 7 -25.32 -11.51 -9.01
C ALA A 7 -26.27 -12.24 -9.97
N ARG A 8 -25.91 -12.29 -11.26
CA ARG A 8 -26.70 -13.01 -12.27
C ARG A 8 -25.80 -13.94 -13.06
N THR A 9 -26.14 -15.22 -13.07
CA THR A 9 -25.56 -16.21 -13.99
C THR A 9 -26.45 -16.29 -15.23
N ASP A 10 -25.90 -16.00 -16.41
CA ASP A 10 -26.46 -16.19 -17.75
C ASP A 10 -27.99 -16.14 -17.89
N GLY A 11 -28.54 -14.94 -18.08
CA GLY A 11 -29.96 -14.75 -18.42
C GLY A 11 -30.98 -15.09 -17.33
N GLY A 12 -30.54 -15.67 -16.19
CA GLY A 12 -31.40 -15.99 -15.05
C GLY A 12 -31.82 -14.76 -14.23
N ASN A 13 -32.66 -15.00 -13.22
CA ASN A 13 -33.01 -13.95 -12.25
C ASN A 13 -31.78 -13.60 -11.39
N PRO A 14 -31.64 -12.32 -10.96
CA PRO A 14 -30.60 -11.96 -10.00
C PRO A 14 -30.77 -12.76 -8.71
N ILE A 15 -29.65 -13.30 -8.23
CA ILE A 15 -29.53 -14.02 -6.98
C ILE A 15 -29.01 -13.04 -5.94
N GLU A 16 -29.77 -12.86 -4.87
CA GLU A 16 -29.32 -12.08 -3.71
C GLU A 16 -28.18 -12.80 -3.00
N MET A 17 -27.16 -12.02 -2.65
CA MET A 17 -26.01 -12.48 -1.89
C MET A 17 -25.83 -11.59 -0.67
N GLU A 18 -25.75 -12.22 0.50
CA GLU A 18 -25.68 -11.52 1.78
C GLU A 18 -24.22 -11.30 2.17
N GLU A 19 -23.91 -10.09 2.65
CA GLU A 19 -22.62 -9.79 3.27
C GLU A 19 -22.41 -10.68 4.49
N ARG A 20 -21.27 -11.36 4.55
CA ARG A 20 -20.85 -12.14 5.71
C ARG A 20 -19.47 -11.70 6.19
N GLN A 21 -19.29 -11.68 7.50
CA GLN A 21 -17.96 -11.51 8.08
C GLN A 21 -17.13 -12.79 7.90
N TYR A 22 -15.80 -12.67 7.93
CA TYR A 22 -14.93 -13.84 7.98
C TYR A 22 -14.90 -14.44 9.39
N ASP A 23 -14.73 -15.75 9.46
CA ASP A 23 -14.67 -16.48 10.74
C ASP A 23 -13.40 -16.14 11.53
N SER A 24 -12.28 -15.89 10.85
CA SER A 24 -10.99 -15.55 11.45
C SER A 24 -10.12 -14.72 10.52
N GLU A 25 -9.11 -14.04 11.08
CA GLU A 25 -8.07 -13.34 10.31
C GLU A 25 -7.32 -14.32 9.39
N SER A 26 -7.07 -15.53 9.88
CA SER A 26 -6.39 -16.58 9.11
C SER A 26 -7.13 -17.02 7.84
N VAL A 27 -8.47 -16.88 7.78
CA VAL A 27 -9.22 -17.12 6.55
C VAL A 27 -8.90 -16.05 5.51
N LEU A 28 -8.92 -14.77 5.91
CA LEU A 28 -8.60 -13.65 5.02
C LEU A 28 -7.12 -13.64 4.61
N GLN A 29 -6.21 -13.99 5.53
CA GLN A 29 -4.79 -14.17 5.22
C GLN A 29 -4.59 -15.24 4.15
N LYS A 30 -5.15 -16.45 4.34
CA LYS A 30 -5.07 -17.54 3.35
C LYS A 30 -5.68 -17.13 2.00
N LEU A 31 -6.80 -16.42 2.01
CA LEU A 31 -7.44 -15.92 0.80
C LEU A 31 -6.49 -14.98 0.03
N LEU A 32 -5.84 -14.04 0.72
CA LEU A 32 -4.89 -13.11 0.10
C LEU A 32 -3.62 -13.80 -0.41
N ALA A 33 -3.11 -14.78 0.32
CA ALA A 33 -1.95 -15.57 -0.12
C ALA A 33 -2.25 -16.32 -1.44
N GLN A 34 -3.46 -16.88 -1.56
CA GLN A 34 -3.89 -17.61 -2.76
C GLN A 34 -4.30 -16.68 -3.90
N HIS A 35 -4.87 -15.52 -3.56
CA HIS A 35 -5.43 -14.55 -4.49
C HIS A 35 -4.91 -13.13 -4.23
N PRO A 36 -3.59 -12.86 -4.42
CA PRO A 36 -3.02 -11.53 -4.14
C PRO A 36 -3.65 -10.38 -4.92
N TYR A 37 -4.27 -10.67 -6.07
CA TYR A 37 -5.01 -9.68 -6.87
C TYR A 37 -6.18 -9.01 -6.12
N LEU A 38 -6.65 -9.60 -5.02
CA LEU A 38 -7.66 -8.99 -4.15
C LEU A 38 -7.18 -7.73 -3.41
N LEU A 39 -5.87 -7.44 -3.43
CA LEU A 39 -5.34 -6.14 -3.02
C LEU A 39 -5.69 -4.99 -3.98
N ALA A 40 -6.40 -5.29 -5.10
CA ALA A 40 -6.98 -4.32 -6.02
C ALA A 40 -5.97 -3.27 -6.51
N GLY A 41 -4.88 -3.76 -7.14
CA GLY A 41 -3.80 -2.89 -7.61
C GLY A 41 -4.21 -1.90 -8.70
N ASP A 42 -5.33 -2.15 -9.38
CA ASP A 42 -6.01 -1.24 -10.31
C ASP A 42 -6.62 -0.02 -9.61
N GLN A 43 -7.06 -0.17 -8.36
CA GLN A 43 -7.55 0.95 -7.56
C GLN A 43 -6.38 1.76 -6.94
N ILE A 44 -5.22 1.13 -6.72
CA ILE A 44 -4.00 1.83 -6.25
C ILE A 44 -3.40 2.72 -7.33
N ASP A 45 -3.30 2.21 -8.56
CA ASP A 45 -2.81 2.95 -9.72
C ASP A 45 -3.63 2.56 -10.96
N PRO A 46 -4.64 3.36 -11.33
CA PRO A 46 -5.50 3.06 -12.48
C PRO A 46 -4.78 3.09 -13.83
N THR A 47 -3.66 3.83 -13.92
CA THR A 47 -2.89 3.96 -15.18
C THR A 47 -1.97 2.78 -15.37
N THR A 48 -1.31 2.35 -14.30
CA THR A 48 -0.43 1.18 -14.29
C THR A 48 -0.81 0.28 -13.11
N PRO A 49 -1.85 -0.56 -13.27
CA PRO A 49 -2.33 -1.43 -12.19
C PRO A 49 -1.21 -2.23 -11.54
N ARG A 50 -1.17 -2.19 -10.21
CA ARG A 50 -0.19 -2.98 -9.43
C ARG A 50 -0.51 -4.46 -9.54
N ARG A 51 0.50 -5.26 -9.87
CA ARG A 51 0.45 -6.72 -9.85
C ARG A 51 1.23 -7.20 -8.64
N TRP A 52 0.85 -8.33 -8.08
CA TRP A 52 1.40 -8.78 -6.80
C TRP A 52 2.08 -10.14 -6.92
N LEU A 53 3.34 -10.18 -6.51
CA LEU A 53 4.13 -11.39 -6.35
C LEU A 53 4.26 -11.67 -4.86
N LEU A 54 3.60 -12.73 -4.39
CA LEU A 54 3.76 -13.18 -3.01
C LEU A 54 5.18 -13.72 -2.81
N VAL A 55 5.91 -13.15 -1.86
CA VAL A 55 7.24 -13.64 -1.44
C VAL A 55 7.06 -14.72 -0.39
N SER A 56 6.35 -14.41 0.69
CA SER A 56 6.17 -15.29 1.84
C SER A 56 4.94 -14.90 2.64
N ASN A 57 4.32 -15.90 3.26
CA ASN A 57 3.39 -15.73 4.37
C ASN A 57 4.19 -15.69 5.68
N GLU A 58 3.64 -15.07 6.73
CA GLU A 58 4.13 -15.10 8.12
C GLU A 58 5.65 -14.89 8.22
N VAL A 59 6.10 -13.68 7.87
CA VAL A 59 7.51 -13.35 7.92
C VAL A 59 7.88 -12.93 9.34
N GLY A 60 8.32 -13.91 10.13
CA GLY A 60 8.98 -13.66 11.42
C GLY A 60 10.25 -12.84 11.24
N LEU A 61 10.35 -11.74 11.97
CA LEU A 61 11.55 -10.92 12.11
C LEU A 61 12.39 -11.49 13.26
N ALA A 62 13.42 -12.25 12.90
CA ALA A 62 14.42 -12.68 13.86
C ALA A 62 15.16 -11.44 14.38
N SER A 63 15.01 -11.12 15.67
CA SER A 63 15.92 -10.18 16.32
C SER A 63 17.26 -10.88 16.50
N GLU A 64 18.34 -10.26 16.04
CA GLU A 64 19.67 -10.63 16.52
C GLU A 64 19.65 -10.60 18.06
N GLU A 65 20.13 -11.68 18.67
CA GLU A 65 20.18 -12.01 20.12
C GLU A 65 18.90 -12.63 20.72
N ALA A 66 18.83 -13.96 20.66
CA ALA A 66 18.20 -14.87 21.64
C ALA A 66 16.92 -14.37 22.36
N GLY A 67 15.92 -13.93 21.58
CA GLY A 67 14.56 -13.67 22.03
C GLY A 67 13.55 -14.27 21.05
N PRO A 68 12.30 -14.56 21.48
CA PRO A 68 11.25 -15.00 20.56
C PRO A 68 11.07 -13.96 19.45
N ASP A 69 10.79 -14.42 18.21
CA ASP A 69 10.54 -13.56 17.04
C ASP A 69 9.66 -12.38 17.45
N ARG A 70 10.26 -11.19 17.47
CA ARG A 70 9.65 -10.04 18.16
C ARG A 70 8.45 -9.50 17.38
N TRP A 71 8.38 -9.79 16.08
CA TRP A 71 7.31 -9.40 15.17
C TRP A 71 7.17 -10.40 14.01
N SER A 72 5.95 -10.61 13.53
CA SER A 72 5.64 -11.32 12.29
C SER A 72 4.73 -10.45 11.45
N VAL A 73 5.06 -10.24 10.17
CA VAL A 73 4.09 -9.66 9.22
C VAL A 73 3.33 -10.77 8.51
N ASP A 74 2.04 -10.55 8.22
CA ASP A 74 1.21 -11.58 7.62
C ASP A 74 1.66 -11.94 6.20
N HIS A 75 1.94 -10.95 5.36
CA HIS A 75 2.46 -11.18 4.02
C HIS A 75 3.50 -10.15 3.61
N LEU A 76 4.52 -10.63 2.89
CA LEU A 76 5.44 -9.81 2.12
C LEU A 76 5.19 -10.09 0.63
N LEU A 77 4.93 -9.03 -0.13
CA LEU A 77 4.75 -9.06 -1.57
C LEU A 77 5.71 -8.10 -2.26
N LEU A 78 5.88 -8.31 -3.57
CA LEU A 78 6.54 -7.37 -4.47
C LEU A 78 5.60 -7.02 -5.62
N ASP A 79 5.68 -5.77 -6.08
CA ASP A 79 5.03 -5.40 -7.34
C ASP A 79 5.97 -5.56 -8.56
N GLN A 80 5.44 -5.33 -9.76
CA GLN A 80 6.22 -5.44 -11.00
C GLN A 80 7.41 -4.48 -11.07
N ASP A 81 7.41 -3.45 -10.23
CA ASP A 81 8.50 -2.48 -10.09
C ASP A 81 9.45 -2.83 -8.96
N GLY A 82 9.33 -4.03 -8.38
CA GLY A 82 10.14 -4.47 -7.25
C GLY A 82 9.85 -3.69 -5.98
N VAL A 83 8.71 -3.01 -5.84
CA VAL A 83 8.39 -2.26 -4.62
C VAL A 83 7.93 -3.25 -3.53
N PRO A 84 8.63 -3.35 -2.39
CA PRO A 84 8.19 -4.16 -1.26
C PRO A 84 6.83 -3.70 -0.76
N THR A 85 5.90 -4.63 -0.61
CA THR A 85 4.55 -4.38 -0.11
C THR A 85 4.27 -5.31 1.06
N ILE A 86 4.08 -4.74 2.23
CA ILE A 86 3.70 -5.48 3.43
C ILE A 86 2.22 -5.39 3.62
N VAL A 87 1.66 -6.53 3.95
CA VAL A 87 0.25 -6.64 4.25
C VAL A 87 0.10 -7.13 5.67
N GLU A 88 -0.64 -6.36 6.46
CA GLU A 88 -1.11 -6.75 7.78
C GLU A 88 -2.62 -6.94 7.72
N VAL A 89 -3.10 -8.11 8.12
CA VAL A 89 -4.50 -8.51 8.02
C VAL A 89 -5.14 -8.49 9.40
N LYS A 90 -6.29 -7.84 9.53
CA LYS A 90 -7.09 -7.83 10.76
C LYS A 90 -8.56 -8.00 10.50
N ARG A 91 -9.31 -8.41 11.53
CA ARG A 91 -10.79 -8.40 11.51
C ARG A 91 -11.34 -7.13 12.11
N SER A 92 -12.38 -6.56 11.51
CA SER A 92 -13.12 -5.38 11.95
C SER A 92 -13.61 -5.42 13.41
N SER A 93 -13.85 -6.62 13.93
CA SER A 93 -14.24 -6.85 15.33
C SER A 93 -13.10 -6.61 16.33
N ASP A 94 -11.85 -6.54 15.89
CA ASP A 94 -10.73 -6.26 16.79
C ASP A 94 -10.60 -4.75 17.06
N THR A 95 -11.12 -4.33 18.21
CA THR A 95 -11.05 -2.93 18.67
C THR A 95 -9.62 -2.39 18.86
N ARG A 96 -8.59 -3.27 18.86
CA ARG A 96 -7.16 -2.94 18.93
C ARG A 96 -6.54 -2.59 17.58
N ILE A 97 -7.22 -2.90 16.46
CA ILE A 97 -6.78 -2.61 15.07
C ILE A 97 -6.11 -1.25 14.95
N ARG A 98 -6.67 -0.23 15.60
CA ARG A 98 -6.24 1.16 15.38
C ARG A 98 -4.83 1.48 15.87
N ARG A 99 -4.42 1.00 17.06
CA ARG A 99 -3.19 1.47 17.71
C ARG A 99 -2.03 0.50 17.51
N GLU A 100 -2.32 -0.79 17.61
CA GLU A 100 -1.30 -1.83 17.50
C GLU A 100 -0.73 -1.89 16.08
N VAL A 101 -1.60 -1.85 15.09
CA VAL A 101 -1.25 -2.09 13.69
C VAL A 101 -0.51 -0.89 13.08
N ILE A 102 -0.89 0.35 13.43
CA ILE A 102 -0.14 1.55 13.02
C ILE A 102 1.27 1.53 13.65
N GLY A 103 1.37 1.18 14.94
CA GLY A 103 2.66 1.07 15.63
C GLY A 103 3.57 0.04 14.96
N GLN A 104 3.05 -1.16 14.69
CA GLN A 104 3.77 -2.23 13.98
C GLN A 104 4.26 -1.79 12.61
N MET A 105 3.46 -1.05 11.84
CA MET A 105 3.86 -0.60 10.52
C MET A 105 4.91 0.53 10.55
N ILE A 106 4.83 1.45 11.51
CA ILE A 106 5.89 2.47 11.71
C ILE A 106 7.19 1.79 12.14
N GLU A 107 7.10 0.82 13.05
CA GLU A 107 8.24 0.04 13.51
C GLU A 107 8.87 -0.75 12.36
N TYR A 108 8.05 -1.32 11.47
CA TYR A 108 8.55 -1.89 10.24
C TYR A 108 9.25 -0.83 9.37
N ALA A 109 8.59 0.28 9.04
CA ALA A 109 9.14 1.29 8.13
C ALA A 109 10.50 1.81 8.63
N ALA A 110 10.67 1.89 9.95
CA ALA A 110 11.92 2.28 10.60
C ALA A 110 13.03 1.22 10.50
N ASN A 111 12.70 -0.07 10.33
CA ASN A 111 13.67 -1.18 10.40
C ASN A 111 13.71 -2.08 9.15
N ALA A 112 12.92 -1.76 8.13
CA ALA A 112 12.75 -2.53 6.89
C ALA A 112 14.06 -2.98 6.25
N VAL A 113 14.98 -2.03 6.04
CA VAL A 113 16.30 -2.24 5.43
C VAL A 113 17.17 -3.17 6.28
N ARG A 114 17.05 -3.10 7.61
CA ARG A 114 17.84 -3.93 8.52
C ARG A 114 17.35 -5.38 8.50
N TYR A 115 16.04 -5.59 8.45
CA TYR A 115 15.45 -6.91 8.59
C TYR A 115 15.32 -7.70 7.28
N TRP A 116 15.22 -7.02 6.13
CA TRP A 116 15.09 -7.67 4.83
C TRP A 116 16.20 -7.31 3.85
N PRO A 117 17.43 -7.80 4.09
CA PRO A 117 18.41 -7.89 3.02
C PRO A 117 17.82 -8.60 1.80
N ILE A 118 18.18 -8.13 0.60
CA ILE A 118 17.81 -8.74 -0.70
C ILE A 118 17.89 -10.27 -0.70
N ARG A 119 18.95 -10.81 -0.11
CA ARG A 119 19.20 -12.24 0.02
C ARG A 119 18.07 -12.96 0.78
N THR A 120 17.66 -12.42 1.92
CA THR A 120 16.60 -13.01 2.75
C THR A 120 15.26 -13.04 2.01
N VAL A 121 14.90 -11.96 1.33
CA VAL A 121 13.66 -11.87 0.55
C VAL A 121 13.67 -12.89 -0.58
N ARG A 122 14.78 -12.98 -1.32
CA ARG A 122 14.96 -13.94 -2.41
C ARG A 122 14.91 -15.39 -1.92
N GLU A 123 15.63 -15.72 -0.86
CA GLU A 123 15.63 -17.07 -0.27
C GLU A 123 14.23 -17.49 0.19
N ARG A 124 13.44 -16.57 0.76
CA ARG A 124 12.04 -16.82 1.13
C ARG A 124 11.14 -17.05 -0.08
N PHE A 125 11.27 -16.24 -1.12
CA PHE A 125 10.53 -16.44 -2.38
C PHE A 125 10.84 -17.81 -3.00
N GLU A 126 12.12 -18.16 -3.10
CA GLU A 126 12.57 -19.45 -3.64
C GLU A 126 12.08 -20.62 -2.77
N ALA A 127 12.11 -20.48 -1.44
CA ALA A 127 11.58 -21.49 -0.52
C ALA A 127 10.08 -21.70 -0.69
N ARG A 128 9.29 -20.62 -0.84
CA ARG A 128 7.86 -20.71 -1.13
C ARG A 128 7.60 -21.43 -2.46
N CYS A 129 8.31 -21.04 -3.52
CA CYS A 129 8.21 -21.69 -4.83
C CYS A 129 8.50 -23.20 -4.74
N ARG A 130 9.59 -23.59 -4.05
CA ARG A 130 9.91 -25.00 -3.82
C ARG A 130 8.82 -25.75 -3.05
N ALA A 131 8.27 -25.14 -2.00
CA ALA A 131 7.19 -25.73 -1.23
C ALA A 131 5.90 -25.93 -2.06
N GLU A 132 5.67 -25.08 -3.06
CA GLU A 132 4.56 -25.19 -4.02
C GLU A 132 4.90 -26.07 -5.24
N GLY A 133 6.10 -26.64 -5.33
CA GLY A 133 6.55 -27.45 -6.47
C GLY A 133 6.74 -26.63 -7.76
N LYS A 134 7.09 -25.35 -7.64
CA LYS A 134 7.29 -24.42 -8.76
C LYS A 134 8.76 -24.00 -8.88
N GLU A 135 9.20 -23.77 -10.11
CA GLU A 135 10.51 -23.19 -10.41
C GLU A 135 10.49 -21.66 -10.22
N SER A 136 11.34 -21.14 -9.33
CA SER A 136 11.36 -19.73 -8.95
C SER A 136 11.65 -18.80 -10.13
N GLU A 137 12.59 -19.14 -11.01
CA GLU A 137 12.92 -18.33 -12.18
C GLU A 137 11.72 -18.20 -13.13
N ARG A 138 10.96 -19.30 -13.30
CA ARG A 138 9.78 -19.30 -14.18
C ARG A 138 8.66 -18.44 -13.61
N VAL A 139 8.36 -18.58 -12.32
CA VAL A 139 7.34 -17.77 -11.65
C VAL A 139 7.69 -16.29 -11.75
N LEU A 140 8.96 -15.95 -11.52
CA LEU A 140 9.42 -14.56 -11.62
C LEU A 140 9.35 -14.04 -13.07
N ALA A 141 9.79 -14.83 -14.06
CA ALA A 141 9.72 -14.44 -15.47
C ALA A 141 8.28 -14.19 -15.94
N GLU A 142 7.36 -15.09 -15.59
CA GLU A 142 5.92 -14.96 -15.89
C GLU A 142 5.31 -13.72 -15.21
N PHE A 143 5.78 -13.38 -14.00
CA PHE A 143 5.32 -12.20 -13.28
C PHE A 143 5.86 -10.90 -13.88
N VAL A 144 7.17 -10.77 -14.07
CA VAL A 144 7.78 -9.52 -14.54
C VAL A 144 7.32 -9.21 -15.97
N GLN A 145 7.08 -10.23 -16.81
CA GLN A 145 6.70 -10.09 -18.22
C GLN A 145 7.71 -9.22 -18.98
N SER A 146 8.99 -9.41 -18.68
CA SER A 146 10.12 -8.66 -19.25
C SER A 146 11.20 -9.63 -19.67
N GLU A 147 11.95 -9.28 -20.71
CA GLU A 147 13.17 -10.00 -21.12
C GLU A 147 14.36 -9.68 -20.21
N GLN A 148 14.19 -8.79 -19.23
CA GLN A 148 15.24 -8.43 -18.29
C GLN A 148 15.65 -9.62 -17.41
N PRO A 149 16.95 -9.77 -17.11
CA PRO A 149 17.44 -10.74 -16.15
C PRO A 149 16.76 -10.58 -14.78
N ALA A 150 16.44 -11.71 -14.14
CA ALA A 150 15.90 -11.76 -12.78
C ALA A 150 16.70 -10.91 -11.78
N GLU A 151 18.02 -10.84 -11.95
CA GLU A 151 18.90 -10.06 -11.07
C GLU A 151 18.59 -8.56 -11.09
N GLN A 152 18.15 -8.01 -12.22
CA GLN A 152 17.76 -6.60 -12.31
C GLN A 152 16.50 -6.31 -11.49
N PHE A 153 15.56 -7.26 -11.44
CA PHE A 153 14.37 -7.14 -10.60
C PHE A 153 14.74 -7.13 -9.11
N TRP A 154 15.61 -8.04 -8.68
CA TRP A 154 16.06 -8.08 -7.29
C TRP A 154 16.88 -6.86 -6.89
N GLN A 155 17.72 -6.34 -7.79
CA GLN A 155 18.44 -5.09 -7.56
C GLN A 155 17.47 -3.91 -7.42
N LYS A 156 16.46 -3.80 -8.30
CA LYS A 156 15.42 -2.77 -8.21
C LYS A 156 14.69 -2.84 -6.87
N MET A 157 14.40 -4.04 -6.38
CA MET A 157 13.81 -4.23 -5.06
C MET A 157 14.71 -3.74 -3.93
N ASN A 158 15.99 -4.08 -3.98
CA ASN A 158 16.96 -3.60 -2.99
C ASN A 158 17.07 -2.07 -3.00
N ASP A 159 17.12 -1.45 -4.18
CA ASP A 159 17.20 0.01 -4.32
C ASP A 159 15.93 0.69 -3.77
N ASN A 160 14.75 0.13 -4.06
CA ASN A 160 13.49 0.60 -3.50
C ASN A 160 13.50 0.51 -1.96
N LEU A 161 13.92 -0.62 -1.40
CA LEU A 161 14.00 -0.81 0.05
C LEU A 161 14.98 0.17 0.70
N GLN A 162 16.19 0.32 0.13
CA GLN A 162 17.22 1.24 0.64
C GLN A 162 16.80 2.72 0.60
N THR A 163 15.96 3.10 -0.37
CA THR A 163 15.42 4.45 -0.47
C THR A 163 14.16 4.67 0.37
N GLY A 164 13.68 3.63 1.06
CA GLY A 164 12.42 3.68 1.83
C GLY A 164 11.17 3.74 0.94
N ARG A 165 11.30 3.34 -0.34
CA ARG A 165 10.19 3.23 -1.29
C ARG A 165 9.56 1.84 -1.14
N ASP A 166 8.74 1.71 -0.11
CA ASP A 166 7.94 0.53 0.17
C ASP A 166 6.47 0.89 0.31
N ARG A 167 5.64 -0.12 0.55
CA ARG A 167 4.20 0.01 0.66
C ARG A 167 3.68 -0.75 1.86
N LEU A 168 2.89 -0.06 2.67
CA LEU A 168 2.24 -0.58 3.86
C LEU A 168 0.75 -0.71 3.56
N VAL A 169 0.21 -1.91 3.67
CA VAL A 169 -1.18 -2.20 3.32
C VAL A 169 -1.89 -2.85 4.50
N PHE A 170 -2.91 -2.17 5.01
CA PHE A 170 -3.80 -2.72 6.01
C PHE A 170 -4.96 -3.42 5.33
N VAL A 171 -5.25 -4.66 5.68
CA VAL A 171 -6.37 -5.40 5.09
C VAL A 171 -7.36 -5.82 6.16
N ALA A 172 -8.64 -5.56 5.93
CA ALA A 172 -9.72 -6.03 6.79
C ALA A 172 -11.00 -6.29 6.01
N ASP A 173 -11.96 -6.94 6.65
CA ASP A 173 -13.32 -7.12 6.13
C ASP A 173 -14.12 -5.82 6.14
N VAL A 174 -13.92 -4.99 7.16
CA VAL A 174 -14.44 -3.62 7.25
C VAL A 174 -13.37 -2.72 7.84
N ILE A 175 -13.06 -1.61 7.17
CA ILE A 175 -12.08 -0.61 7.63
C ILE A 175 -12.81 0.48 8.42
N PRO A 176 -12.54 0.65 9.72
CA PRO A 176 -13.15 1.72 10.51
C PRO A 176 -12.80 3.12 9.98
N SER A 177 -13.71 4.08 10.12
CA SER A 177 -13.52 5.45 9.62
C SER A 177 -12.26 6.12 10.20
N GLU A 178 -11.92 5.79 11.45
CA GLU A 178 -10.73 6.27 12.14
C GLU A 178 -9.45 5.74 11.50
N LEU A 179 -9.40 4.44 11.19
CA LEU A 179 -8.23 3.84 10.53
C LEU A 179 -8.08 4.42 9.13
N ARG A 180 -9.17 4.59 8.38
CA ARG A 180 -9.16 5.25 7.07
C ARG A 180 -8.53 6.65 7.15
N ARG A 181 -8.96 7.49 8.09
CA ARG A 181 -8.39 8.83 8.30
C ARG A 181 -6.90 8.78 8.65
N ALA A 182 -6.49 7.83 9.50
CA ALA A 182 -5.08 7.67 9.87
C ALA A 182 -4.22 7.25 8.66
N VAL A 183 -4.71 6.32 7.84
CA VAL A 183 -4.05 5.88 6.60
C VAL A 183 -3.93 7.03 5.61
N GLU A 184 -5.00 7.79 5.39
CA GLU A 184 -4.97 8.96 4.51
C GLU A 184 -3.96 10.02 5.00
N PHE A 185 -3.88 10.25 6.31
CA PHE A 185 -2.88 11.14 6.91
C PHE A 185 -1.46 10.62 6.72
N LEU A 186 -1.21 9.34 7.05
CA LEU A 186 0.10 8.72 6.92
C LEU A 186 0.58 8.74 5.47
N ASN A 187 -0.27 8.37 4.51
CA ASN A 187 0.09 8.38 3.10
C ASN A 187 0.44 9.78 2.57
N ALA A 188 -0.16 10.84 3.14
CA ALA A 188 0.16 12.21 2.77
C ALA A 188 1.52 12.70 3.33
N GLN A 189 1.99 12.10 4.43
CA GLN A 189 3.21 12.51 5.14
C GLN A 189 4.40 11.60 4.87
N MET A 190 4.17 10.31 4.63
CA MET A 190 5.20 9.33 4.34
C MET A 190 5.58 9.44 2.88
N SER A 191 6.82 9.83 2.62
CA SER A 191 7.41 9.87 1.29
C SER A 191 8.88 9.47 1.45
N PRO A 192 9.37 8.44 0.73
CA PRO A 192 8.75 7.85 -0.46
C PRO A 192 7.86 6.61 -0.22
N ALA A 193 7.61 6.21 1.03
CA ALA A 193 6.75 5.09 1.37
C ALA A 193 5.26 5.39 1.12
N ASP A 194 4.51 4.40 0.65
CA ASP A 194 3.06 4.48 0.45
C ASP A 194 2.29 3.75 1.57
N VAL A 195 1.14 4.27 1.98
CA VAL A 195 0.24 3.63 2.96
C VAL A 195 -1.17 3.51 2.42
N PHE A 196 -1.72 2.30 2.45
CA PHE A 196 -3.08 1.99 1.99
C PHE A 196 -3.86 1.16 3.00
N ALA A 197 -5.18 1.22 2.88
CA ALA A 197 -6.07 0.26 3.52
C ALA A 197 -6.94 -0.39 2.45
N VAL A 198 -7.09 -1.71 2.49
CA VAL A 198 -7.94 -2.49 1.60
C VAL A 198 -9.03 -3.14 2.44
N GLU A 199 -10.27 -2.80 2.12
CA GLU A 199 -11.44 -3.46 2.67
C GLU A 199 -11.89 -4.56 1.71
N ILE A 200 -11.97 -5.82 2.16
CA ILE A 200 -12.38 -6.96 1.31
C ILE A 200 -13.62 -7.59 1.92
N ARG A 201 -14.80 -7.15 1.48
CA ARG A 201 -16.07 -7.74 1.89
C ARG A 201 -16.33 -9.03 1.13
N GLN A 202 -16.89 -10.04 1.80
CA GLN A 202 -17.41 -11.23 1.15
C GLN A 202 -18.95 -11.24 1.17
N TYR A 203 -19.52 -11.66 0.06
CA TYR A 203 -20.95 -11.87 -0.09
C TYR A 203 -21.18 -13.33 -0.47
N VAL A 204 -22.07 -14.00 0.28
CA VAL A 204 -22.30 -15.43 0.13
C VAL A 204 -23.69 -15.65 -0.44
N GLY A 205 -23.75 -16.24 -1.62
CA GLY A 205 -24.97 -16.76 -2.22
C GLY A 205 -25.06 -18.29 -2.13
N PRO A 206 -26.12 -18.90 -2.66
CA PRO A 206 -26.33 -20.34 -2.61
C PRO A 206 -25.26 -21.17 -3.34
N ALA A 207 -24.67 -20.65 -4.41
CA ALA A 207 -23.75 -21.39 -5.29
C ALA A 207 -22.39 -20.72 -5.51
N LEU A 208 -22.25 -19.44 -5.14
CA LEU A 208 -21.03 -18.68 -5.37
C LEU A 208 -20.78 -17.68 -4.24
N THR A 209 -19.52 -17.30 -4.08
CA THR A 209 -19.07 -16.26 -3.15
C THR A 209 -18.38 -15.16 -3.95
N ALA A 210 -18.74 -13.91 -3.65
CA ALA A 210 -18.14 -12.74 -4.28
C ALA A 210 -17.30 -11.97 -3.27
N PHE A 211 -16.09 -11.60 -3.67
CA PHE A 211 -15.20 -10.75 -2.89
C PHE A 211 -15.15 -9.37 -3.53
N VAL A 212 -15.41 -8.33 -2.74
CA VAL A 212 -15.46 -6.94 -3.23
C VAL A 212 -14.39 -6.13 -2.50
N PRO A 213 -13.20 -5.96 -3.12
CA PRO A 213 -12.13 -5.17 -2.56
C PRO A 213 -12.35 -3.67 -2.80
N ARG A 214 -12.00 -2.84 -1.82
CA ARG A 214 -12.00 -1.38 -1.90
C ARG A 214 -10.73 -0.82 -1.29
N VAL A 215 -10.03 0.02 -2.03
CA VAL A 215 -8.78 0.66 -1.58
C VAL A 215 -9.08 2.06 -1.03
N TYR A 216 -8.43 2.39 0.08
CA TYR A 216 -8.40 3.70 0.72
C TYR A 216 -6.96 4.19 0.86
N GLY A 217 -6.78 5.51 0.95
CA GLY A 217 -5.45 6.15 0.94
C GLY A 217 -5.04 6.68 -0.43
N THR A 218 -5.83 6.44 -1.48
CA THR A 218 -5.66 6.98 -2.84
C THR A 218 -6.10 8.45 -2.90
N THR A 219 -5.46 9.34 -2.16
CA THR A 219 -5.79 10.77 -2.25
C THR A 219 -5.22 11.36 -3.55
N ALA A 220 -6.02 12.19 -4.23
CA ALA A 220 -5.66 12.93 -5.45
C ALA A 220 -4.41 13.84 -5.31
N ILE A 221 -3.94 14.05 -4.07
CA ILE A 221 -2.69 14.77 -3.78
C ILE A 221 -1.46 13.97 -4.25
N SER A 222 -1.57 12.63 -4.34
CA SER A 222 -0.47 11.74 -4.76
C SER A 222 -0.28 11.69 -6.28
N GLU A 223 -1.35 11.81 -7.07
CA GLU A 223 -1.27 11.84 -8.54
C GLU A 223 -0.49 13.07 -9.04
N ASN A 224 -0.67 14.21 -8.38
CA ASN A 224 0.06 15.44 -8.70
C ASN A 224 1.52 15.46 -8.21
N ARG A 225 1.93 14.56 -7.31
CA ARG A 225 3.31 14.45 -6.81
C ARG A 225 4.16 13.37 -7.49
N LYS A 226 3.52 12.35 -8.09
CA LYS A 226 4.20 11.19 -8.71
C LYS A 226 4.45 11.32 -10.21
N SER A 227 3.99 12.38 -10.85
CA SER A 227 4.48 12.75 -12.18
C SER A 227 5.94 13.21 -12.05
N PRO A 228 6.89 12.71 -12.86
CA PRO A 228 8.20 13.35 -12.95
C PRO A 228 7.95 14.77 -13.44
N ARG A 229 8.06 15.73 -12.53
CA ARG A 229 7.92 17.14 -12.83
C ARG A 229 8.91 17.43 -13.95
N ALA A 230 8.39 17.69 -15.15
CA ALA A 230 9.17 18.34 -16.18
C ALA A 230 9.86 19.52 -15.51
N THR A 231 11.19 19.55 -15.59
CA THR A 231 12.03 20.59 -15.01
C THR A 231 11.67 21.94 -15.62
N THR A 232 10.64 22.59 -15.11
CA THR A 232 10.60 24.03 -15.03
C THR A 232 11.42 24.37 -13.80
N ALA A 233 12.61 24.92 -14.04
CA ALA A 233 13.49 25.45 -13.03
C ALA A 233 12.64 26.21 -12.01
N SER A 234 12.59 25.73 -10.76
CA SER A 234 12.06 26.51 -9.67
C SER A 234 13.00 27.70 -9.51
N SER A 235 12.60 28.85 -10.05
CA SER A 235 13.21 30.11 -9.67
C SER A 235 13.22 30.19 -8.14
N PRO A 236 14.34 30.59 -7.50
CA PRO A 236 14.39 30.74 -6.06
C PRO A 236 13.25 31.65 -5.61
N LEU A 237 12.69 31.37 -4.43
CA LEU A 237 11.67 32.22 -3.81
C LEU A 237 12.17 33.67 -3.86
N PRO A 238 11.38 34.62 -4.40
CA PRO A 238 11.80 36.00 -4.50
C PRO A 238 12.23 36.50 -3.12
N GLY A 239 13.46 37.02 -3.02
CA GLY A 239 13.92 37.71 -1.82
C GLY A 239 13.02 38.92 -1.51
N VAL A 240 13.21 39.53 -0.35
CA VAL A 240 12.37 40.61 0.19
C VAL A 240 12.08 41.70 -0.86
N ASP A 241 13.07 42.09 -1.66
CA ASP A 241 12.95 43.11 -2.71
C ASP A 241 11.94 42.76 -3.83
N ALA A 242 11.84 41.48 -4.18
CA ALA A 242 10.91 41.00 -5.20
C ALA A 242 9.49 40.80 -4.63
N PHE A 243 9.35 40.60 -3.31
CA PHE A 243 8.06 40.66 -2.62
C PHE A 243 7.53 42.10 -2.53
N GLU A 244 8.39 43.09 -2.28
CA GLU A 244 7.99 44.51 -2.26
C GLU A 244 7.51 45.01 -3.63
N SER A 245 8.14 44.55 -4.70
CA SER A 245 7.73 44.88 -6.06
C SER A 245 6.34 44.31 -6.37
N LEU A 246 6.03 43.08 -5.92
CA LEU A 246 4.70 42.46 -6.04
C LEU A 246 3.61 43.21 -5.26
N ILE A 247 3.94 43.82 -4.12
CA ILE A 247 3.01 44.67 -3.36
C ILE A 247 2.68 45.93 -4.17
N SER A 248 3.66 46.52 -4.86
CA SER A 248 3.47 47.74 -5.64
C SER A 248 2.59 47.54 -6.89
N GLU A 249 2.61 46.33 -7.46
CA GLU A 249 1.80 45.92 -8.62
C GLU A 249 0.40 45.42 -8.24
N ALA A 250 0.14 45.15 -6.96
CA ALA A 250 -1.15 44.65 -6.50
C ALA A 250 -2.25 45.74 -6.52
N PRO A 251 -3.53 45.37 -6.68
CA PRO A 251 -4.66 46.29 -6.57
C PRO A 251 -4.66 47.10 -5.26
N ALA A 252 -4.98 48.40 -5.33
CA ALA A 252 -4.84 49.36 -4.22
C ALA A 252 -5.57 48.97 -2.93
N ASP A 253 -6.68 48.24 -3.04
CA ASP A 253 -7.47 47.70 -1.93
C ASP A 253 -6.75 46.58 -1.16
N ARG A 254 -5.78 45.91 -1.78
CA ARG A 254 -5.00 44.80 -1.20
C ARG A 254 -3.58 45.19 -0.79
N GLN A 255 -3.04 46.29 -1.33
CA GLN A 255 -1.69 46.74 -1.00
C GLN A 255 -1.50 46.98 0.51
N ARG A 256 -2.52 47.51 1.18
CA ARG A 256 -2.45 47.79 2.63
C ARG A 256 -2.30 46.51 3.46
N LEU A 257 -3.11 45.50 3.15
CA LEU A 257 -3.07 44.21 3.86
C LEU A 257 -1.74 43.48 3.64
N LEU A 258 -1.18 43.57 2.43
CA LEU A 258 0.08 42.92 2.10
C LEU A 258 1.29 43.60 2.76
N ARG A 259 1.26 44.92 2.96
CA ARG A 259 2.28 45.65 3.73
C ARG A 259 2.20 45.36 5.23
N ASP A 260 0.99 45.21 5.76
CA ASP A 260 0.82 44.85 7.18
C ASP A 260 1.37 43.45 7.47
N LEU A 261 1.23 42.52 6.52
CA LEU A 261 1.79 41.16 6.58
C LEU A 261 3.32 41.14 6.45
N SER A 262 3.92 42.02 5.65
CA SER A 262 5.39 42.08 5.50
C SER A 262 6.08 42.70 6.72
N ALA A 263 5.40 43.54 7.49
CA ALA A 263 5.95 44.15 8.70
C ALA A 263 5.97 43.23 9.94
N TRP A 264 5.42 42.00 9.83
CA TRP A 264 5.35 41.00 10.89
C TRP A 264 6.44 39.91 10.82
N SER A 265 7.33 39.97 9.82
CA SER A 265 8.51 39.10 9.69
C SER A 265 9.78 39.81 10.13
#